data_AF-A0AAN5HZV6-F1
#
_entry.id   AF-A0AAN5HZV6-F1
#
_cell.length_a   1.000
_cell.length_b   1.000
_cell.length_c   1.000
_cell.angle_alpha   90.00
_cell.angle_beta   90.00
_cell.angle_gamma   90.00
#
_symmetry.space_group_name_H-M   'P 1'
#
loop_
_entity.id
_entity.type
_entity.pdbx_description
1 polymer ?
#
loop_
_entity_poly.entity_id
_entity_poly.type
_entity_poly.pdbx_seq_one_letter_code
_entity_poly.pdbx_strand_id
1 'polypeptide(L)'
;VSRVESSVLHGLLLFAAATLLLSAFMTYVICSRHYNLHHISFFRICAIGYLFNSISLITLNVGKSFAALGWMPQVIVNSHASVRIIHFLLFFVRTGELHTTVFTALNRASAILMPTRYLQ
;
A
#
# COMPACT_ATOMS: atom_id res chain seq x y z
N VAL A 1 -26.36 11.63 13.06
CA VAL A 1 -25.11 10.96 12.67
C VAL A 1 -25.49 9.54 12.33
N SER A 2 -25.84 9.37 11.07
CA SER A 2 -27.04 8.64 10.62
C SER A 2 -26.65 7.46 9.73
N ARG A 3 -27.48 6.42 9.63
CA ARG A 3 -27.23 5.12 8.94
C ARG A 3 -26.37 5.15 7.65
N VAL A 4 -26.39 6.26 6.92
CA VAL A 4 -25.55 6.51 5.74
C VAL A 4 -24.05 6.47 6.08
N GLU A 5 -23.61 7.16 7.13
CA GLU A 5 -22.20 7.21 7.57
C GLU A 5 -21.70 5.82 7.97
N SER A 6 -22.53 5.03 8.67
CA SER A 6 -22.20 3.65 9.00
C SER A 6 -22.13 2.76 7.75
N SER A 7 -23.03 2.92 6.77
CA SER A 7 -23.01 2.11 5.54
C SER A 7 -21.76 2.35 4.69
N VAL A 8 -21.33 3.61 4.58
CA VAL A 8 -20.12 4.00 3.86
C VAL A 8 -18.87 3.48 4.56
N LEU A 9 -18.82 3.49 5.90
CA LEU A 9 -17.72 2.92 6.67
C LEU A 9 -17.57 1.42 6.40
N HIS A 10 -18.66 0.66 6.43
CA HIS A 10 -18.61 -0.78 6.17
C HIS A 10 -18.13 -1.07 4.75
N GLY A 11 -18.58 -0.29 3.76
CA GLY A 11 -18.09 -0.38 2.38
C GLY A 11 -16.60 -0.08 2.26
N LEU A 12 -16.11 0.99 2.91
CA LEU A 12 -14.69 1.37 2.93
C LEU A 12 -13.82 0.31 3.62
N LEU A 13 -14.26 -0.22 4.76
CA LEU A 13 -13.53 -1.27 5.48
C LEU A 13 -13.50 -2.59 4.68
N LEU A 14 -14.61 -2.95 4.04
CA LEU A 14 -14.67 -4.15 3.20
C LEU A 14 -13.79 -4.01 1.96
N PHE A 15 -13.83 -2.85 1.30
CA PHE A 15 -12.93 -2.53 0.19
C PHE A 15 -11.47 -2.59 0.63
N ALA A 16 -11.13 -1.97 1.75
CA ALA A 16 -9.78 -2.01 2.30
C ALA A 16 -9.33 -3.43 2.62
N ALA A 17 -10.17 -4.23 3.28
CA ALA A 17 -9.88 -5.63 3.58
C ALA A 17 -9.66 -6.47 2.31
N ALA A 18 -10.51 -6.31 1.30
CA ALA A 18 -10.36 -7.00 0.02
C ALA A 18 -9.05 -6.61 -0.70
N THR A 19 -8.72 -5.32 -0.71
CA THR A 19 -7.46 -4.84 -1.32
C THR A 19 -6.21 -5.29 -0.56
N LEU A 20 -6.27 -5.40 0.78
CA LEU A 20 -5.19 -5.94 1.60
C LEU A 20 -5.00 -7.45 1.40
N LEU A 21 -6.07 -8.20 1.28
CA LEU A 21 -6.00 -9.64 0.96
C LEU A 21 -5.37 -9.84 -0.42
N LEU A 22 -5.77 -9.03 -1.40
CA LEU A 22 -5.20 -9.08 -2.74
C LEU A 22 -3.72 -8.71 -2.75
N SER A 23 -3.31 -7.64 -2.03
CA SER A 23 -1.90 -7.24 -1.96
C SER A 23 -1.04 -8.30 -1.27
N ALA A 24 -1.55 -8.93 -0.20
CA ALA A 24 -0.88 -10.02 0.49
C ALA A 24 -0.73 -11.26 -0.41
N PHE A 25 -1.79 -11.63 -1.13
CA PHE A 25 -1.75 -12.74 -2.09
C PHE A 25 -0.73 -12.49 -3.20
N MET A 26 -0.74 -11.30 -3.81
CA MET A 26 0.22 -10.95 -4.86
C MET A 26 1.67 -10.95 -4.35
N THR A 27 1.88 -10.43 -3.14
CA THR A 27 3.22 -10.45 -2.51
C THR A 27 3.67 -11.89 -2.23
N TYR A 28 2.77 -12.74 -1.75
CA TYR A 28 3.05 -14.17 -1.56
C TYR A 28 3.42 -14.85 -2.88
N VAL A 29 2.65 -14.64 -3.95
CA VAL A 29 2.95 -15.21 -5.27
C VAL A 29 4.31 -14.76 -5.79
N ILE A 30 4.65 -13.48 -5.64
CA ILE A 30 5.94 -12.92 -6.07
C ILE A 30 7.12 -13.52 -5.27
N CYS A 31 6.96 -13.61 -3.94
CA CYS A 31 8.00 -14.12 -3.05
C CYS A 31 8.03 -15.66 -2.98
N SER A 32 7.01 -16.34 -3.50
CA SER A 32 6.93 -17.79 -3.47
C SER A 32 7.99 -18.38 -4.39
N ARG A 33 8.74 -19.32 -3.83
CA ARG A 33 9.80 -20.06 -4.53
C ARG A 33 9.25 -20.89 -5.70
N HIS A 34 7.95 -21.20 -5.69
CA HIS A 34 7.31 -21.97 -6.76
C HIS A 34 7.28 -21.22 -8.10
N TYR A 35 7.03 -19.92 -8.08
CA TYR A 35 6.92 -19.14 -9.32
C TYR A 35 8.25 -18.52 -9.76
N ASN A 36 9.26 -18.50 -8.87
CA ASN A 36 10.60 -17.99 -9.12
C ASN A 36 10.66 -16.55 -9.71
N LEU A 37 9.59 -15.78 -9.53
CA LEU A 37 9.44 -14.43 -10.09
C LEU A 37 10.37 -13.41 -9.43
N HIS A 38 10.84 -13.71 -8.22
CA HIS A 38 11.68 -12.83 -7.41
C HIS A 38 13.06 -12.52 -8.02
N HIS A 39 13.52 -13.32 -8.99
CA HIS A 39 14.77 -13.04 -9.72
C HIS A 39 14.66 -11.83 -10.64
N ILE A 40 13.45 -11.49 -11.09
CA ILE A 40 13.22 -10.37 -12.00
C ILE A 40 13.04 -9.10 -11.16
N SER A 41 13.87 -8.09 -11.43
CA SER A 41 13.84 -6.80 -10.73
C SER A 41 12.47 -6.13 -10.74
N PHE A 42 11.69 -6.33 -11.81
CA PHE A 42 10.32 -5.85 -11.93
C PHE A 42 9.42 -6.36 -10.80
N PHE A 43 9.37 -7.67 -10.57
CA PHE A 43 8.48 -8.24 -9.56
C PHE A 43 8.89 -7.85 -8.14
N ARG A 44 10.19 -7.66 -7.88
CA ARG A 44 10.67 -7.08 -6.61
C ARG A 44 10.16 -5.65 -6.39
N ILE A 45 10.24 -4.79 -7.41
CA ILE A 45 9.71 -3.41 -7.32
C ILE A 45 8.20 -3.45 -7.05
N CYS A 46 7.46 -4.34 -7.72
CA CYS A 46 6.03 -4.51 -7.49
C CYS A 46 5.70 -5.00 -6.07
N ALA A 47 6.44 -5.97 -5.52
CA ALA A 47 6.25 -6.44 -4.15
C ALA A 47 6.44 -5.32 -3.12
N ILE A 48 7.48 -4.49 -3.30
CA ILE A 48 7.72 -3.31 -2.46
C ILE A 48 6.56 -2.30 -2.61
N GLY A 49 6.07 -2.09 -3.83
CA GLY A 49 4.89 -1.26 -4.08
C GLY A 49 3.63 -1.76 -3.36
N TYR A 50 3.38 -3.08 -3.36
CA TYR A 50 2.25 -3.67 -2.64
C TYR A 50 2.35 -3.51 -1.12
N LEU A 51 3.57 -3.55 -0.56
CA LEU A 51 3.81 -3.25 0.85
C LEU A 51 3.46 -1.80 1.18
N PHE A 52 3.94 -0.84 0.38
CA PHE A 52 3.59 0.58 0.57
C PHE A 52 2.08 0.80 0.48
N ASN A 53 1.42 0.23 -0.52
CA ASN A 53 -0.03 0.34 -0.68
C ASN A 53 -0.79 -0.22 0.54
N SER A 54 -0.32 -1.34 1.10
CA SER A 54 -0.93 -1.94 2.29
C SER A 54 -0.81 -1.03 3.53
N ILE A 55 0.37 -0.43 3.74
CA ILE A 55 0.60 0.53 4.82
C ILE A 55 -0.26 1.79 4.59
N SER A 56 -0.38 2.26 3.33
CA SER A 56 -1.23 3.39 2.92
C SER A 56 -2.68 3.17 3.35
N LEU A 57 -3.25 2.02 2.99
CA LEU A 57 -4.64 1.65 3.30
C LEU A 57 -4.89 1.56 4.80
N ILE A 58 -3.99 0.96 5.55
CA ILE A 58 -4.10 0.88 7.02
C ILE A 58 -4.09 2.29 7.61
N THR A 59 -3.12 3.12 7.20
CA THR A 59 -2.94 4.46 7.75
C THR A 59 -4.09 5.40 7.38
N LEU A 60 -4.66 5.28 6.17
CA LEU A 60 -5.83 6.04 5.74
C LEU A 60 -7.09 5.64 6.51
N ASN A 61 -7.31 4.35 6.73
CA ASN A 61 -8.47 3.90 7.51
C ASN A 61 -8.37 4.38 8.96
N VAL A 62 -7.21 4.19 9.60
CA VAL A 62 -6.95 4.61 10.99
C VAL A 62 -6.98 6.14 11.14
N GLY A 63 -6.26 6.85 10.27
CA GLY A 63 -6.03 8.29 10.41
C GLY A 63 -7.12 9.19 9.83
N LYS A 64 -7.89 8.72 8.83
CA LYS A 64 -8.91 9.55 8.16
C LYS A 64 -10.31 8.96 8.26
N SER A 65 -10.52 7.69 7.93
CA SER A 65 -11.87 7.11 7.91
C SER A 65 -12.50 7.08 9.31
N PHE A 66 -11.78 6.59 10.32
CA PHE A 66 -12.28 6.60 11.70
C PHE A 66 -12.37 8.00 12.30
N ALA A 67 -11.42 8.89 11.96
CA ALA A 67 -11.43 10.28 12.42
C ALA A 67 -12.64 11.06 11.87
N ALA A 68 -12.94 10.92 10.57
CA ALA A 68 -14.07 11.59 9.92
C ALA A 68 -15.43 11.17 10.49
N LEU A 69 -15.52 9.97 11.05
CA LEU A 69 -16.74 9.42 11.65
C LEU A 69 -16.83 9.68 13.16
N GLY A 70 -15.85 10.38 13.75
CA GLY A 70 -15.78 10.62 15.19
C GLY A 70 -15.49 9.35 16.00
N TRP A 71 -15.10 8.25 15.36
CA TRP A 71 -14.78 6.95 15.98
C TRP A 71 -13.27 6.80 16.23
N MET A 72 -12.60 7.91 16.49
CA MET A 72 -11.16 7.93 16.64
C MET A 72 -10.77 7.24 17.97
N PRO A 73 -9.91 6.20 17.94
CA PRO A 73 -9.49 5.51 19.15
C PRO A 73 -8.92 6.49 20.17
N GLN A 74 -9.29 6.37 21.44
CA GLN A 74 -8.85 7.30 22.50
C GLN A 74 -7.33 7.40 22.60
N VAL A 75 -6.61 6.32 22.30
CA VAL A 75 -5.14 6.28 22.24
C VAL A 75 -4.58 7.30 21.24
N ILE A 76 -5.26 7.52 20.12
CA ILE A 76 -4.84 8.46 19.08
C ILE A 76 -5.24 9.89 19.43
N VAL A 77 -6.42 10.07 20.03
CA VAL A 77 -6.92 11.39 20.45
C VAL A 77 -6.07 11.97 21.59
N ASN A 78 -5.66 11.12 22.53
CA ASN A 78 -4.96 11.57 23.74
C ASN A 78 -3.43 11.67 23.57
N SER A 79 -2.89 11.29 22.41
CA SER A 79 -1.44 11.23 22.18
C SER A 79 -1.03 12.01 20.94
N HIS A 80 -0.33 13.12 21.15
CA HIS A 80 0.32 13.87 20.07
C HIS A 80 1.35 13.03 19.30
N ALA A 81 1.96 12.04 19.96
CA ALA A 81 2.92 11.14 19.32
C ALA A 81 2.23 10.27 18.25
N SER A 82 1.05 9.72 18.54
CA SER A 82 0.30 8.88 17.61
C SER A 82 -0.10 9.63 16.33
N VAL A 83 -0.54 10.88 16.46
CA VAL A 83 -0.88 11.73 15.31
C VAL A 83 0.35 12.04 14.44
N ARG A 84 1.51 12.30 15.06
CA ARG A 84 2.77 12.52 14.33
C ARG A 84 3.23 11.27 13.58
N ILE A 85 3.10 10.09 14.20
CA ILE A 85 3.43 8.80 13.57
C ILE A 85 2.54 8.56 12.35
N ILE A 86 1.23 8.80 12.45
CA ILE A 86 0.29 8.63 11.33
C ILE A 86 0.65 9.56 10.16
N HIS A 87 0.96 10.84 10.44
CA HIS A 87 1.37 11.78 9.40
C HIS A 87 2.71 11.40 8.76
N PHE A 88 3.68 10.99 9.57
CA PHE A 88 4.96 10.51 9.08
C PHE A 88 4.79 9.28 8.18
N LEU A 89 3.97 8.31 8.59
CA LEU A 89 3.67 7.12 7.80
C LEU A 89 2.98 7.47 6.48
N LEU A 90 1.99 8.37 6.48
CA LEU A 90 1.34 8.83 5.24
C LEU A 90 2.35 9.47 4.28
N PHE A 91 3.22 10.34 4.79
CA PHE A 91 4.24 10.99 3.97
C PHE A 91 5.27 9.99 3.43
N PHE A 92 5.75 9.09 4.28
CA PHE A 92 6.71 8.06 3.93
C PHE A 92 6.16 7.12 2.86
N VAL A 93 4.93 6.64 3.03
CA VAL A 93 4.26 5.78 2.05
C VAL A 93 4.05 6.50 0.72
N ARG A 94 3.59 7.76 0.74
CA ARG A 94 3.39 8.51 -0.51
C ARG A 94 4.68 8.72 -1.28
N THR A 95 5.76 8.98 -0.56
CA THR A 95 7.10 9.08 -1.13
C THR A 95 7.54 7.73 -1.70
N GLY A 96 7.33 6.63 -0.97
CA GLY A 96 7.60 5.26 -1.43
C GLY A 96 6.84 4.89 -2.71
N GLU A 97 5.53 5.17 -2.77
CA GLU A 97 4.69 4.97 -3.95
C GLU A 97 5.25 5.71 -5.18
N LEU A 98 5.68 6.96 -5.01
CA LEU A 98 6.29 7.74 -6.08
C LEU A 98 7.59 7.10 -6.58
N HIS A 99 8.48 6.69 -5.68
CA HIS A 99 9.74 6.02 -6.05
C HIS A 99 9.48 4.68 -6.76
N THR A 100 8.57 3.86 -6.25
CA THR A 100 8.23 2.57 -6.89
C THR A 100 7.65 2.76 -8.30
N THR A 101 6.87 3.83 -8.51
CA THR A 101 6.31 4.17 -9.83
C THR A 101 7.42 4.59 -10.79
N VAL A 102 8.34 5.44 -10.34
CA VAL A 102 9.52 5.86 -11.13
C VAL A 102 10.39 4.66 -11.48
N PHE A 103 10.70 3.79 -10.52
CA PHE A 103 11.49 2.58 -10.77
C PHE A 103 10.79 1.61 -11.74
N THR A 104 9.47 1.49 -11.64
CA THR A 104 8.69 0.68 -12.58
C THR A 104 8.76 1.25 -14.00
N ALA A 105 8.63 2.57 -14.15
CA ALA A 105 8.76 3.25 -15.44
C ALA A 105 10.17 3.09 -16.02
N LEU A 106 11.22 3.28 -15.22
CA LEU A 106 12.61 3.08 -15.61
C LEU A 106 12.89 1.63 -16.01
N ASN A 107 12.34 0.65 -15.29
CA ASN A 107 12.50 -0.75 -15.61
C ASN A 107 11.82 -1.13 -16.94
N ARG A 108 10.68 -0.51 -17.27
CA ARG A 108 10.02 -0.68 -18.57
C ARG A 108 10.79 0.03 -19.69
N ALA A 109 11.27 1.25 -19.45
CA ALA A 109 12.09 1.98 -20.40
C ALA A 109 13.38 1.23 -20.73
N SER A 110 14.05 0.66 -19.72
CA SER A 110 15.27 -0.13 -19.91
C SER A 110 15.00 -1.44 -20.65
N ALA A 111 13.84 -2.08 -20.45
CA ALA A 111 13.44 -3.26 -21.22
C ALA A 111 13.26 -2.96 -22.72
N ILE A 112 12.75 -1.77 -23.06
CA ILE A 112 12.60 -1.32 -24.45
C ILE A 112 13.96 -0.96 -25.07
N LEU A 113 14.80 -0.23 -24.31
CA LEU A 113 16.10 0.25 -24.80
C LEU A 113 17.17 -0.85 -24.86
N MET A 114 17.07 -1.86 -24.00
CA MET A 114 18.02 -2.97 -23.88
C MET A 114 17.28 -4.32 -23.86
N PRO A 115 16.68 -4.75 -24.98
CA PRO A 115 15.86 -5.96 -25.03
C PRO A 115 16.67 -7.24 -24.75
N THR A 116 17.99 -7.23 -24.97
CA THR A 116 18.87 -8.38 -24.73
C THR A 116 19.15 -8.68 -23.27
N ARG A 117 18.82 -7.79 -22.33
CA ARG A 117 19.06 -7.98 -20.89
C ARG A 117 18.23 -9.10 -20.26
N TYR A 118 17.13 -9.49 -20.88
CA TYR A 118 16.23 -10.55 -20.39
C TYR A 118 16.47 -11.90 -21.08
N LEU A 119 17.43 -11.98 -22.01
CA LEU A 119 17.79 -13.19 -22.75
C LEU A 119 19.03 -13.92 -22.17
N GLN A 120 19.70 -13.35 -21.17
CA GLN A 120 20.80 -13.95 -20.41
C GLN A 120 20.30 -14.45 -19.07
#